data_AF-A0A6G7C3V0-F1
#
_entry.id   AF-A0A6G7C3V0-F1
#
_cell.length_a   1.000
_cell.length_b   1.000
_cell.length_c   1.000
_cell.angle_alpha   90.00
_cell.angle_beta   90.00
_cell.angle_gamma   90.00
#
_symmetry.space_group_name_H-M   'P 1'
#
loop_
_entity.id
_entity.type
_entity.pdbx_description
1 polymer ?
#
loop_
_entity_poly.entity_id
_entity_poly.type
_entity_poly.pdbx_seq_one_letter_code
_entity_poly.pdbx_strand_id
1 'polypeptide(L)'
;MTKSSHRKTNYSQKEQARRQVFYHRLRTICVKMVGKGYFELLPESSLRLLYLYRYPDIKVIVRGKRVMNEEELKNYKQTLAELLSGQYIETLLGEKISYARFLTDTLVLLHYIQYRVGTRIKGFSKLREVFAPYFTTTEWFSQQRTNIIQIMSINDLQLYDFYRGTVRFSFDRMAIEQFGGTNEIYIHRLAHSTTLQNIDGKKRIIVRMGVPSPVKVDEFDWISIRPSQLGLTNVDDDIPLPIYAQQHALDRFEERAVFWRGYVQAYIGYVIREGAARTIVKKDYVLLECYLASHKIGYFVISLQRDKWLIRTFLFLTNSGTPEGNKLEEMTNLKLLDRKHLMIDCMDAFLLYDIAGDKGLRKLFNRAGCGSLMQYADQINKYGKESLKSPDFIYRYMAMLK
;
A
#
# COMPACT_ATOMS: atom_id res chain seq x y z
N MET A 1 0.31 27.71 -51.04
CA MET A 1 -0.89 27.58 -50.17
C MET A 1 -1.23 26.15 -49.70
N THR A 2 -0.42 25.12 -49.99
CA THR A 2 -0.80 23.70 -49.81
C THR A 2 -0.39 23.04 -48.48
N LYS A 3 0.59 23.57 -47.74
CA LYS A 3 1.05 22.97 -46.46
C LYS A 3 0.12 23.21 -45.25
N SER A 4 -0.74 24.23 -45.29
CA SER A 4 -1.67 24.59 -44.21
C SER A 4 -2.95 23.72 -44.23
N SER A 5 -3.44 23.38 -45.43
CA SER A 5 -4.64 22.56 -45.62
C SER A 5 -4.43 21.11 -45.13
N HIS A 6 -3.33 20.46 -45.53
CA HIS A 6 -3.03 19.08 -45.08
C HIS A 6 -2.77 18.95 -43.58
N ARG A 7 -2.19 19.98 -42.92
CA ARG A 7 -2.03 20.00 -41.45
C ARG A 7 -3.36 20.11 -40.71
N LYS A 8 -4.32 20.93 -41.20
CA LYS A 8 -5.65 21.06 -40.60
C LYS A 8 -6.51 19.82 -40.78
N THR A 9 -6.48 19.19 -41.97
CA THR A 9 -7.24 17.95 -42.25
C THR A 9 -6.74 16.78 -41.38
N ASN A 10 -5.43 16.61 -41.23
CA ASN A 10 -4.84 15.58 -40.38
C ASN A 10 -5.11 15.80 -38.88
N TYR A 11 -5.17 17.06 -38.43
CA TYR A 11 -5.51 17.38 -37.04
C TYR A 11 -6.99 17.08 -36.72
N SER A 12 -7.90 17.45 -37.63
CA SER A 12 -9.33 17.16 -37.51
C SER A 12 -9.64 15.66 -37.47
N GLN A 13 -8.95 14.86 -38.29
CA GLN A 13 -9.11 13.40 -38.30
C GLN A 13 -8.59 12.75 -37.01
N LYS A 14 -7.46 13.21 -36.46
CA LYS A 14 -6.90 12.71 -35.19
C LYS A 14 -7.81 13.04 -34.00
N GLU A 15 -8.36 14.24 -33.94
CA GLU A 15 -9.32 14.62 -32.88
C GLU A 15 -10.62 13.81 -32.97
N GLN A 16 -11.13 13.59 -34.18
CA GLN A 16 -12.30 12.74 -34.38
C GLN A 16 -12.04 11.29 -33.95
N ALA A 17 -10.88 10.73 -34.27
CA ALA A 17 -10.49 9.39 -33.83
C ALA A 17 -10.40 9.31 -32.29
N ARG A 18 -9.75 10.28 -31.63
CA ARG A 18 -9.67 10.36 -30.16
C ARG A 18 -11.05 10.41 -29.50
N ARG A 19 -11.97 11.19 -30.09
CA ARG A 19 -13.35 11.30 -29.61
C ARG A 19 -14.10 9.98 -29.71
N GLN A 20 -13.96 9.26 -30.83
CA GLN A 20 -14.59 7.95 -31.00
C GLN A 20 -14.06 6.91 -30.00
N VAL A 21 -12.75 6.90 -29.75
CA VAL A 21 -12.16 6.03 -28.71
C VAL A 21 -12.73 6.36 -27.34
N PHE A 22 -12.84 7.65 -26.99
CA PHE A 22 -13.44 8.08 -25.73
C PHE A 22 -14.92 7.64 -25.62
N TYR A 23 -15.71 7.82 -26.66
CA TYR A 23 -17.12 7.38 -26.68
C TYR A 23 -17.25 5.88 -26.52
N HIS A 24 -16.39 5.11 -27.19
CA HIS A 24 -16.36 3.66 -27.03
C HIS A 24 -16.07 3.26 -25.58
N ARG A 25 -15.07 3.87 -24.94
CA ARG A 25 -14.76 3.62 -23.52
C ARG A 25 -15.93 3.97 -22.60
N LEU A 26 -16.57 5.13 -22.80
CA LEU A 26 -17.73 5.52 -22.01
C LEU A 26 -18.90 4.55 -22.18
N ARG A 27 -19.14 4.04 -23.40
CA ARG A 27 -20.15 3.00 -23.63
C ARG A 27 -19.83 1.74 -22.83
N THR A 28 -18.58 1.26 -22.88
CA THR A 28 -18.15 0.10 -22.10
C THR A 28 -18.37 0.30 -20.60
N ILE A 29 -18.01 1.48 -20.07
CA ILE A 29 -18.21 1.83 -18.66
C ILE A 29 -19.70 1.86 -18.32
N CYS A 30 -20.53 2.52 -19.13
CA CYS A 30 -21.97 2.59 -18.90
C CYS A 30 -22.59 1.19 -18.87
N VAL A 31 -22.20 0.30 -19.80
CA VAL A 31 -22.67 -1.10 -19.82
C VAL A 31 -22.26 -1.84 -18.55
N LYS A 32 -21.01 -1.66 -18.09
CA LYS A 32 -20.53 -2.30 -16.85
C LYS A 32 -21.25 -1.80 -15.60
N MET A 33 -21.61 -0.52 -15.55
CA MET A 33 -22.22 0.07 -14.36
C MET A 33 -23.72 -0.19 -14.26
N VAL A 34 -24.45 -0.09 -15.37
CA VAL A 34 -25.93 -0.07 -15.36
C VAL A 34 -26.56 -0.97 -16.43
N GLY A 35 -25.76 -1.67 -17.24
CA GLY A 35 -26.25 -2.58 -18.28
C GLY A 35 -26.41 -1.93 -19.66
N LYS A 36 -26.84 -2.74 -20.63
CA LYS A 36 -26.98 -2.34 -22.04
C LYS A 36 -28.17 -1.37 -22.24
N GLY A 37 -28.09 -0.52 -23.26
CA GLY A 37 -29.18 0.37 -23.68
C GLY A 37 -29.21 1.74 -23.00
N TYR A 38 -28.53 1.90 -21.86
CA TYR A 38 -28.49 3.19 -21.15
C TYR A 38 -27.56 4.21 -21.80
N PHE A 39 -26.47 3.78 -22.42
CA PHE A 39 -25.54 4.69 -23.10
C PHE A 39 -26.24 5.43 -24.26
N GLU A 40 -27.14 4.74 -24.96
CA GLU A 40 -27.90 5.27 -26.09
C GLU A 40 -28.91 6.36 -25.68
N LEU A 41 -29.19 6.51 -24.38
CA LEU A 41 -30.02 7.60 -23.84
C LEU A 41 -29.25 8.94 -23.78
N LEU A 42 -27.93 8.94 -23.94
CA LEU A 42 -27.12 10.16 -23.97
C LEU A 42 -27.17 10.78 -25.38
N PRO A 43 -27.72 11.99 -25.54
CA PRO A 43 -27.72 12.65 -26.85
C PRO A 43 -26.29 13.03 -27.25
N GLU A 44 -26.03 13.16 -28.56
CA GLU A 44 -24.72 13.53 -29.11
C GLU A 44 -24.19 14.86 -28.53
N SER A 45 -25.07 15.80 -28.18
CA SER A 45 -24.68 17.04 -27.48
C SER A 45 -24.07 16.76 -26.11
N SER A 46 -24.64 15.83 -25.33
CA SER A 46 -24.09 15.39 -24.05
C SER A 46 -22.74 14.70 -24.23
N LEU A 47 -22.60 13.83 -25.24
CA LEU A 47 -21.33 13.15 -25.52
C LEU A 47 -20.22 14.13 -25.87
N ARG A 48 -20.52 15.20 -26.63
CA ARG A 48 -19.57 16.28 -26.93
C ARG A 48 -19.13 17.04 -25.68
N LEU A 49 -20.07 17.32 -24.76
CA LEU A 49 -19.77 17.96 -23.49
C LEU A 49 -18.91 17.06 -22.60
N LEU A 50 -19.24 15.77 -22.50
CA LEU A 50 -18.42 14.78 -21.79
C LEU A 50 -17.00 14.72 -22.34
N TYR A 51 -16.82 14.77 -23.66
CA TYR A 51 -15.50 14.79 -24.27
C TYR A 51 -14.75 16.10 -23.97
N LEU A 52 -15.44 17.25 -24.04
CA LEU A 52 -14.85 18.56 -23.78
C LEU A 52 -14.39 18.70 -22.32
N TYR A 53 -15.19 18.20 -21.38
CA TYR A 53 -14.95 18.27 -19.94
C TYR A 53 -14.38 16.97 -19.35
N ARG A 54 -13.82 16.10 -20.18
CA ARG A 54 -13.17 14.86 -19.72
C ARG A 54 -12.06 15.19 -18.73
N TYR A 55 -11.93 14.38 -17.69
CA TYR A 55 -10.86 14.58 -16.74
C TYR A 55 -9.51 14.25 -17.39
N PRO A 56 -8.47 15.07 -17.11
CA PRO A 56 -7.14 14.79 -17.61
C PRO A 56 -6.57 13.54 -16.93
N ASP A 57 -5.49 13.01 -17.52
CA ASP A 57 -4.71 11.96 -16.89
C ASP A 57 -4.15 12.44 -15.55
N ILE A 58 -3.95 11.49 -14.64
CA ILE A 58 -3.44 11.76 -13.30
C ILE A 58 -2.01 12.31 -13.38
N LYS A 59 -1.79 13.45 -12.73
CA LYS A 59 -0.47 14.10 -12.66
C LYS A 59 0.04 14.11 -11.24
N VAL A 60 1.28 13.67 -11.06
CA VAL A 60 2.00 13.79 -9.78
C VAL A 60 2.89 15.03 -9.82
N ILE A 61 2.66 15.95 -8.89
CA ILE A 61 3.34 17.23 -8.76
C ILE A 61 4.05 17.30 -7.40
N VAL A 62 5.36 17.52 -7.42
CA VAL A 62 6.16 17.66 -6.21
C VAL A 62 6.05 19.09 -5.67
N ARG A 63 5.70 19.24 -4.39
CA ARG A 63 5.64 20.54 -3.69
C ARG A 63 6.76 20.65 -2.66
N GLY A 64 7.63 21.64 -2.85
CA GLY A 64 8.73 21.93 -1.95
C GLY A 64 10.08 21.49 -2.51
N LYS A 65 11.16 21.95 -1.87
CA LYS A 65 12.53 21.60 -2.25
C LYS A 65 12.90 20.25 -1.64
N ARG A 66 13.66 19.42 -2.39
CA ARG A 66 14.26 18.15 -1.91
C ARG A 66 13.27 17.08 -1.41
N VAL A 67 12.02 17.11 -1.88
CA VAL A 67 11.04 16.06 -1.58
C VAL A 67 11.47 14.73 -2.21
N MET A 68 11.76 14.74 -3.50
CA MET A 68 12.20 13.59 -4.29
C MET A 68 13.27 14.01 -5.29
N ASN A 69 14.19 13.09 -5.62
CA ASN A 69 15.02 13.19 -6.82
C ASN A 69 14.24 12.67 -8.05
N GLU A 70 14.84 12.77 -9.24
CA GLU A 70 14.18 12.39 -10.50
C GLU A 70 13.86 10.89 -10.59
N GLU A 71 14.75 10.04 -10.08
CA GLU A 71 14.57 8.59 -10.07
C GLU A 71 13.45 8.18 -9.11
N GLU A 72 13.44 8.72 -7.89
CA GLU A 72 12.37 8.55 -6.91
C GLU A 72 11.01 8.98 -7.48
N LEU A 73 10.96 10.12 -8.16
CA LEU A 73 9.72 10.61 -8.78
C LEU A 73 9.26 9.69 -9.93
N LYS A 74 10.19 9.19 -10.74
CA LYS A 74 9.88 8.24 -11.82
C LYS A 74 9.31 6.95 -11.25
N ASN A 75 9.96 6.37 -10.25
CA ASN A 75 9.53 5.13 -9.59
C ASN A 75 8.17 5.34 -8.90
N TYR A 76 7.99 6.44 -8.18
CA TYR A 76 6.70 6.77 -7.55
C TYR A 76 5.55 6.83 -8.55
N LYS A 77 5.76 7.48 -9.70
CA LYS A 77 4.75 7.58 -10.76
C LYS A 77 4.44 6.22 -11.39
N GLN A 78 5.48 5.41 -11.61
CA GLN A 78 5.32 4.07 -12.17
C GLN A 78 4.53 3.17 -11.21
N THR A 79 4.95 3.05 -9.96
CA THR A 79 4.28 2.25 -8.93
C THR A 79 2.84 2.71 -8.73
N LEU A 80 2.57 4.02 -8.70
CA LEU A 80 1.20 4.54 -8.59
C LEU A 80 0.33 4.14 -9.78
N ALA A 81 0.87 4.25 -11.00
CA ALA A 81 0.15 3.87 -12.21
C ALA A 81 -0.15 2.36 -12.23
N GLU A 82 0.79 1.53 -11.77
CA GLU A 82 0.62 0.08 -11.64
C GLU A 82 -0.45 -0.25 -10.58
N LEU A 83 -0.41 0.37 -9.40
CA LEU A 83 -1.40 0.15 -8.35
C LEU A 83 -2.82 0.55 -8.80
N LEU A 84 -2.98 1.74 -9.41
CA LEU A 84 -4.27 2.22 -9.89
C LEU A 84 -4.81 1.40 -11.09
N SER A 85 -3.92 0.82 -11.89
CA SER A 85 -4.32 -0.01 -13.04
C SER A 85 -4.58 -1.46 -12.65
N GLY A 86 -3.88 -1.97 -11.63
CA GLY A 86 -3.97 -3.35 -11.15
C GLY A 86 -5.08 -3.59 -10.13
N GLN A 87 -5.62 -2.53 -9.52
CA GLN A 87 -6.77 -2.61 -8.62
C GLN A 87 -8.05 -2.12 -9.28
N TYR A 88 -9.19 -2.65 -8.84
CA TYR A 88 -10.48 -2.47 -9.49
C TYR A 88 -11.55 -2.02 -8.49
N ILE A 89 -12.45 -1.17 -8.98
CA ILE A 89 -13.79 -1.04 -8.40
C ILE A 89 -14.65 -2.20 -8.88
N GLU A 90 -15.53 -2.67 -8.01
CA GLU A 90 -16.61 -3.58 -8.36
C GLU A 90 -17.91 -2.79 -8.49
N THR A 91 -18.53 -2.89 -9.65
CA THR A 91 -19.85 -2.29 -9.91
C THR A 91 -20.94 -3.10 -9.22
N LEU A 92 -22.14 -2.54 -9.11
CA LEU A 92 -23.32 -3.26 -8.57
C LEU A 92 -23.79 -4.42 -9.47
N LEU A 93 -23.20 -4.56 -10.67
CA LEU A 93 -23.42 -5.71 -11.56
C LEU A 93 -22.30 -6.76 -11.43
N GLY A 94 -21.35 -6.61 -10.51
CA GLY A 94 -20.19 -7.49 -10.35
C GLY A 94 -19.08 -7.27 -11.40
N GLU A 95 -19.26 -6.31 -12.31
CA GLU A 95 -18.25 -5.95 -13.32
C GLU A 95 -17.10 -5.17 -12.70
N LYS A 96 -15.90 -5.33 -13.28
CA LYS A 96 -14.67 -4.67 -12.80
C LYS A 96 -14.23 -3.52 -13.69
N ILE A 97 -13.86 -2.40 -13.07
CA ILE A 97 -13.25 -1.22 -13.72
C ILE A 97 -12.01 -0.82 -12.93
N SER A 98 -10.86 -0.62 -13.57
CA SER A 98 -9.64 -0.25 -12.84
C SER A 98 -9.77 1.15 -12.23
N TYR A 99 -9.09 1.42 -11.11
CA TYR A 99 -9.11 2.76 -10.49
C TYR A 99 -8.58 3.84 -11.44
N ALA A 100 -7.59 3.51 -12.28
CA ALA A 100 -7.11 4.42 -13.33
C ALA A 100 -8.25 4.86 -14.26
N ARG A 101 -9.12 3.93 -14.69
CA ARG A 101 -10.28 4.23 -15.54
C ARG A 101 -11.40 4.91 -14.78
N PHE A 102 -11.60 4.54 -13.52
CA PHE A 102 -12.58 5.15 -12.66
C PHE A 102 -12.32 6.66 -12.53
N LEU A 103 -11.08 7.04 -12.21
CA LEU A 103 -10.66 8.42 -11.97
C LEU A 103 -10.69 9.32 -13.23
N THR A 104 -10.59 8.76 -14.43
CA THR A 104 -10.55 9.53 -15.69
C THR A 104 -11.85 9.49 -16.48
N ASP A 105 -12.40 8.31 -16.73
CA ASP A 105 -13.52 8.09 -17.65
C ASP A 105 -14.84 7.86 -16.90
N THR A 106 -14.85 7.14 -15.77
CA THR A 106 -16.09 6.87 -15.02
C THR A 106 -16.59 8.09 -14.25
N LEU A 107 -15.69 8.79 -13.54
CA LEU A 107 -16.07 9.95 -12.75
C LEU A 107 -16.68 11.05 -13.61
N VAL A 108 -16.19 11.29 -14.83
CA VAL A 108 -16.77 12.31 -15.71
C VAL A 108 -18.21 11.95 -16.08
N LEU A 109 -18.51 10.66 -16.32
CA LEU A 109 -19.87 10.19 -16.60
C LEU A 109 -20.78 10.37 -15.38
N LEU A 110 -20.31 9.92 -14.19
CA LEU A 110 -21.06 10.06 -12.94
C LEU A 110 -21.38 11.51 -12.62
N HIS A 111 -20.36 12.36 -12.65
CA HIS A 111 -20.50 13.77 -12.38
C HIS A 111 -21.38 14.49 -13.40
N TYR A 112 -21.32 14.11 -14.68
CA TYR A 112 -22.22 14.64 -15.68
C TYR A 112 -23.68 14.29 -15.38
N ILE A 113 -23.95 13.01 -15.07
CA ILE A 113 -25.31 12.52 -14.78
C ILE A 113 -25.85 13.12 -13.47
N GLN A 114 -25.00 13.27 -12.46
CA GLN A 114 -25.39 13.78 -11.15
C GLN A 114 -25.63 15.29 -11.15
N TYR A 115 -24.77 16.08 -11.81
CA TYR A 115 -24.71 17.53 -11.61
C TYR A 115 -25.03 18.39 -12.83
N ARG A 116 -24.82 17.89 -14.06
CA ARG A 116 -24.79 18.76 -15.26
C ARG A 116 -26.07 18.79 -16.08
N VAL A 117 -27.11 18.05 -15.69
CA VAL A 117 -28.31 17.95 -16.51
C VAL A 117 -29.55 18.42 -15.75
N GLY A 118 -30.06 19.57 -16.18
CA GLY A 118 -31.44 19.98 -15.93
C GLY A 118 -32.42 19.07 -16.66
N THR A 119 -33.65 19.02 -16.19
CA THR A 119 -34.79 18.14 -16.58
C THR A 119 -35.19 18.11 -18.06
N ARG A 120 -34.38 18.65 -18.99
CA ARG A 120 -34.70 18.91 -20.40
C ARG A 120 -34.28 17.80 -21.38
N ILE A 121 -33.68 16.69 -20.92
CA ILE A 121 -33.24 15.59 -21.79
C ILE A 121 -34.17 14.38 -21.64
N LYS A 122 -34.77 13.92 -22.74
CA LYS A 122 -35.65 12.74 -22.78
C LYS A 122 -34.87 11.49 -22.36
N GLY A 123 -35.43 10.69 -21.45
CA GLY A 123 -34.79 9.47 -20.93
C GLY A 123 -33.77 9.72 -19.80
N PHE A 124 -33.50 10.98 -19.46
CA PHE A 124 -32.49 11.31 -18.44
C PHE A 124 -32.92 10.98 -17.01
N SER A 125 -34.21 11.05 -16.71
CA SER A 125 -34.74 10.56 -15.42
C SER A 125 -34.36 9.11 -15.19
N LYS A 126 -34.44 8.27 -16.24
CA LYS A 126 -34.03 6.87 -16.21
C LYS A 126 -32.53 6.73 -15.96
N LEU A 127 -31.68 7.53 -16.63
CA LEU A 127 -30.24 7.55 -16.38
C LEU A 127 -29.93 7.92 -14.92
N ARG A 128 -30.57 8.97 -14.40
CA ARG A 128 -30.35 9.40 -13.02
C ARG A 128 -30.77 8.33 -12.01
N GLU A 129 -31.89 7.66 -12.25
CA GLU A 129 -32.40 6.56 -11.42
C GLU A 129 -31.37 5.40 -11.34
N VAL A 130 -30.89 4.91 -12.49
CA VAL A 130 -29.99 3.74 -12.51
C VAL A 130 -28.57 4.06 -12.04
N PHE A 131 -28.12 5.30 -12.19
CA PHE A 131 -26.81 5.73 -11.68
C PHE A 131 -26.85 6.23 -10.23
N ALA A 132 -28.04 6.47 -9.65
CA ALA A 132 -28.18 7.01 -8.30
C ALA A 132 -27.37 6.27 -7.22
N PRO A 133 -27.28 4.92 -7.23
CA PRO A 133 -26.47 4.20 -6.27
C PRO A 133 -24.95 4.50 -6.31
N TYR A 134 -24.44 5.03 -7.43
CA TYR A 134 -23.03 5.36 -7.63
C TYR A 134 -22.68 6.82 -7.37
N PHE A 135 -23.66 7.67 -7.04
CA PHE A 135 -23.44 9.10 -6.85
C PHE A 135 -22.54 9.41 -5.67
N THR A 136 -21.94 10.60 -5.68
CA THR A 136 -20.94 11.01 -4.68
C THR A 136 -21.46 11.07 -3.24
N THR A 137 -22.78 11.03 -3.06
CA THR A 137 -23.46 11.04 -1.76
C THR A 137 -23.70 9.63 -1.20
N THR A 138 -23.34 8.57 -1.91
CA THR A 138 -23.59 7.19 -1.49
C THR A 138 -22.41 6.58 -0.76
N GLU A 139 -22.71 5.56 0.05
CA GLU A 139 -21.69 4.75 0.73
C GLU A 139 -20.77 4.05 -0.27
N TRP A 140 -21.31 3.56 -1.39
CA TRP A 140 -20.51 2.93 -2.46
C TRP A 140 -19.40 3.86 -2.94
N PHE A 141 -19.71 5.14 -3.17
CA PHE A 141 -18.72 6.12 -3.61
C PHE A 141 -17.71 6.44 -2.51
N SER A 142 -18.18 6.62 -1.27
CA SER A 142 -17.33 6.84 -0.10
C SER A 142 -16.32 5.70 0.11
N GLN A 143 -16.73 4.47 -0.14
CA GLN A 143 -15.84 3.31 -0.10
C GLN A 143 -14.77 3.38 -1.21
N GLN A 144 -15.15 3.73 -2.44
CA GLN A 144 -14.17 3.85 -3.54
C GLN A 144 -13.15 4.96 -3.25
N ARG A 145 -13.61 6.09 -2.70
CA ARG A 145 -12.74 7.18 -2.23
C ARG A 145 -11.76 6.68 -1.16
N THR A 146 -12.23 5.92 -0.18
CA THR A 146 -11.38 5.34 0.87
C THR A 146 -10.33 4.38 0.31
N ASN A 147 -10.71 3.55 -0.65
CA ASN A 147 -9.79 2.63 -1.32
C ASN A 147 -8.70 3.37 -2.12
N ILE A 148 -9.05 4.49 -2.79
CA ILE A 148 -8.07 5.34 -3.48
C ILE A 148 -7.06 5.93 -2.49
N ILE A 149 -7.51 6.44 -1.34
CA ILE A 149 -6.65 6.93 -0.27
C ILE A 149 -5.70 5.83 0.20
N GLN A 150 -6.19 4.60 0.38
CA GLN A 150 -5.36 3.45 0.76
C GLN A 150 -4.30 3.13 -0.30
N ILE A 151 -4.67 3.11 -1.59
CA ILE A 151 -3.74 2.90 -2.70
C ILE A 151 -2.61 3.95 -2.69
N MET A 152 -2.96 5.22 -2.57
CA MET A 152 -1.98 6.31 -2.52
C MET A 152 -1.10 6.22 -1.26
N SER A 153 -1.70 5.87 -0.11
CA SER A 153 -0.98 5.69 1.15
C SER A 153 0.04 4.56 1.07
N ILE A 154 -0.30 3.44 0.42
CA ILE A 154 0.62 2.33 0.15
C ILE A 154 1.79 2.82 -0.72
N ASN A 155 1.50 3.61 -1.75
CA ASN A 155 2.52 4.14 -2.65
C ASN A 155 3.50 5.10 -1.91
N ASP A 156 3.03 5.87 -0.94
CA ASP A 156 3.89 6.75 -0.13
C ASP A 156 4.92 5.99 0.72
N LEU A 157 4.58 4.78 1.18
CA LEU A 157 5.46 3.97 2.04
C LEU A 157 6.82 3.68 1.39
N GLN A 158 6.86 3.61 0.05
CA GLN A 158 8.07 3.29 -0.71
C GLN A 158 9.17 4.36 -0.58
N LEU A 159 8.84 5.58 -0.15
CA LEU A 159 9.77 6.72 -0.08
C LEU A 159 9.96 7.24 1.34
N TYR A 160 9.62 6.42 2.31
CA TYR A 160 10.07 6.61 3.67
C TYR A 160 11.60 6.70 3.70
N ASP A 161 12.11 7.78 4.30
CA ASP A 161 13.53 7.95 4.53
C ASP A 161 13.75 8.33 6.00
N PHE A 162 14.62 7.58 6.68
CA PHE A 162 14.88 7.76 8.10
C PHE A 162 15.29 9.20 8.45
N TYR A 163 16.08 9.86 7.60
CA TYR A 163 16.64 11.20 7.83
C TYR A 163 15.81 12.31 7.15
N ARG A 164 15.32 12.07 5.93
CA ARG A 164 14.60 13.09 5.14
C ARG A 164 13.14 13.21 5.56
N GLY A 165 12.53 12.13 6.08
CA GLY A 165 11.11 12.12 6.46
C GLY A 165 10.23 11.16 5.66
N THR A 166 8.93 11.21 5.90
CA THR A 166 7.92 10.41 5.19
C THR A 166 7.31 11.22 4.06
N VAL A 167 7.21 10.63 2.87
CA VAL A 167 6.48 11.23 1.75
C VAL A 167 4.98 11.15 2.02
N ARG A 168 4.26 12.18 1.61
CA ARG A 168 2.81 12.24 1.74
C ARG A 168 2.15 12.80 0.48
N PHE A 169 1.04 12.19 0.06
CA PHE A 169 0.16 12.75 -0.96
C PHE A 169 -0.91 13.71 -0.40
N SER A 170 -1.31 14.66 -1.25
CA SER A 170 -2.54 15.46 -1.16
C SER A 170 -3.25 15.36 -2.50
N PHE A 171 -4.57 15.20 -2.47
CA PHE A 171 -5.38 14.92 -3.65
C PHE A 171 -6.64 15.79 -3.72
N ASP A 172 -6.61 16.92 -3.03
CA ASP A 172 -7.66 17.95 -2.97
C ASP A 172 -8.11 18.45 -4.36
N ARG A 173 -7.23 18.36 -5.36
CA ARG A 173 -7.50 18.78 -6.75
C ARG A 173 -7.95 17.64 -7.66
N MET A 174 -8.11 16.43 -7.14
CA MET A 174 -8.60 15.32 -7.95
C MET A 174 -10.11 15.41 -8.14
N ALA A 175 -10.59 14.89 -9.28
CA ALA A 175 -12.01 14.89 -9.57
C ALA A 175 -12.84 14.14 -8.51
N ILE A 176 -12.26 13.14 -7.84
CA ILE A 176 -12.91 12.39 -6.76
C ILE A 176 -13.27 13.26 -5.54
N GLU A 177 -12.50 14.32 -5.28
CA GLU A 177 -12.75 15.25 -4.16
C GLU A 177 -13.59 16.44 -4.61
N GLN A 178 -13.36 16.93 -5.82
CA GLN A 178 -13.98 18.14 -6.33
C GLN A 178 -14.51 17.94 -7.76
N PHE A 179 -15.79 18.23 -7.96
CA PHE A 179 -16.38 18.29 -9.30
C PHE A 179 -15.61 19.26 -10.20
N GLY A 180 -15.08 18.75 -11.32
CA GLY A 180 -14.25 19.55 -12.23
C GLY A 180 -12.76 19.58 -11.87
N GLY A 181 -12.32 18.74 -10.94
CA GLY A 181 -10.91 18.63 -10.53
C GLY A 181 -9.94 18.35 -11.69
N THR A 182 -8.67 18.70 -11.47
CA THR A 182 -7.57 18.63 -12.45
C THR A 182 -6.82 17.30 -12.42
N ASN A 183 -7.24 16.34 -11.60
CA ASN A 183 -6.55 15.06 -11.36
C ASN A 183 -5.06 15.23 -11.00
N GLU A 184 -4.77 16.27 -10.22
CA GLU A 184 -3.44 16.53 -9.67
C GLU A 184 -3.30 15.92 -8.27
N ILE A 185 -2.24 15.14 -8.10
CA ILE A 185 -1.77 14.63 -6.81
C ILE A 185 -0.52 15.41 -6.46
N TYR A 186 -0.57 16.10 -5.33
CA TYR A 186 0.57 16.82 -4.79
C TYR A 186 1.33 15.96 -3.80
N ILE A 187 2.65 15.97 -3.91
CA ILE A 187 3.53 15.20 -3.04
C ILE A 187 4.41 16.16 -2.24
N HIS A 188 4.43 15.97 -0.93
CA HIS A 188 5.30 16.67 0.01
C HIS A 188 6.02 15.68 0.91
N ARG A 189 6.95 16.19 1.74
CA ARG A 189 7.71 15.36 2.70
C ARG A 189 7.54 15.92 4.10
N LEU A 190 7.10 15.07 5.02
CA LEU A 190 6.95 15.36 6.43
C LEU A 190 8.25 15.02 7.17
N ALA A 191 8.85 16.03 7.78
CA ALA A 191 10.10 15.87 8.52
C ALA A 191 9.90 15.01 9.77
N HIS A 192 10.84 14.09 9.98
CA HIS A 192 10.86 13.26 11.17
C HIS A 192 11.38 14.02 12.40
N SER A 193 10.85 13.67 13.57
CA SER A 193 11.44 14.05 14.85
C SER A 193 12.51 13.02 15.22
N THR A 194 13.78 13.43 15.25
CA THR A 194 14.90 12.56 15.61
C THR A 194 15.59 13.02 16.90
N THR A 195 16.21 12.08 17.62
CA THR A 195 17.04 12.38 18.79
C THR A 195 18.18 11.39 18.94
N LEU A 196 19.21 11.74 19.69
CA LEU A 196 20.32 10.84 20.03
C LEU A 196 20.00 10.07 21.31
N GLN A 197 20.14 8.75 21.25
CA GLN A 197 19.94 7.85 22.37
C GLN A 197 21.18 6.97 22.58
N ASN A 198 21.60 6.78 23.83
CA ASN A 198 22.62 5.79 24.15
C ASN A 198 21.97 4.40 24.15
N ILE A 199 22.46 3.51 23.27
CA ILE A 199 21.96 2.16 23.08
C ILE A 199 23.20 1.24 23.01
N ASP A 200 23.31 0.33 23.97
CA ASP A 200 24.45 -0.59 24.12
C ASP A 200 25.81 0.15 24.15
N GLY A 201 25.87 1.26 24.89
CA GLY A 201 27.07 2.08 25.04
C GLY A 201 27.39 2.98 23.84
N LYS A 202 26.59 2.95 22.76
CA LYS A 202 26.80 3.77 21.56
C LYS A 202 25.67 4.78 21.40
N LYS A 203 26.03 6.04 21.13
CA LYS A 203 25.04 7.06 20.74
C LYS A 203 24.54 6.76 19.33
N ARG A 204 23.23 6.59 19.17
CA ARG A 204 22.57 6.32 17.90
C ARG A 204 21.40 7.27 17.71
N ILE A 205 21.15 7.67 16.47
CA ILE A 205 19.96 8.44 16.11
C ILE A 205 18.76 7.50 16.14
N ILE A 206 17.67 7.96 16.75
CA ILE A 206 16.37 7.29 16.77
C ILE A 206 15.31 8.25 16.23
N VAL A 207 14.29 7.70 15.58
CA VAL A 207 13.18 8.45 15.00
C VAL A 207 11.90 8.22 15.78
N ARG A 208 11.15 9.27 16.10
CA ARG A 208 9.84 9.15 16.74
C ARG A 208 8.84 8.59 15.74
N MET A 209 8.09 7.56 16.15
CA MET A 209 7.08 6.95 15.29
C MET A 209 5.79 7.75 15.33
N GLY A 210 5.24 8.02 14.15
CA GLY A 210 3.98 8.72 13.95
C GLY A 210 3.33 8.29 12.64
N VAL A 211 2.02 8.44 12.54
CA VAL A 211 1.28 8.25 11.29
C VAL A 211 0.94 9.63 10.73
N PRO A 212 1.07 9.90 9.43
CA PRO A 212 0.62 11.17 8.87
C PRO A 212 -0.85 11.44 9.23
N SER A 213 -1.11 12.61 9.82
CA SER A 213 -2.43 12.92 10.39
C SER A 213 -3.51 13.01 9.32
N PRO A 214 -4.65 12.30 9.39
CA PRO A 214 -5.67 12.34 8.36
C PRO A 214 -6.34 13.72 8.22
N VAL A 215 -6.25 14.56 9.26
CA VAL A 215 -6.86 15.89 9.31
C VAL A 215 -5.88 16.98 8.88
N LYS A 216 -4.61 16.87 9.28
CA LYS A 216 -3.59 17.90 9.05
C LYS A 216 -2.50 17.41 8.13
N VAL A 217 -2.38 18.07 6.98
CA VAL A 217 -1.51 17.64 5.88
C VAL A 217 -0.02 17.63 6.27
N ASP A 218 0.40 18.55 7.14
CA ASP A 218 1.81 18.77 7.51
C ASP A 218 2.21 18.22 8.89
N GLU A 219 1.36 17.41 9.52
CA GLU A 219 1.59 16.87 10.87
C GLU A 219 1.58 15.34 10.91
N PHE A 220 2.28 14.82 11.92
CA PHE A 220 2.15 13.43 12.36
C PHE A 220 1.24 13.35 13.58
N ASP A 221 0.35 12.37 13.58
CA ASP A 221 -0.26 11.86 14.80
C ASP A 221 0.79 10.96 15.48
N TRP A 222 1.46 11.49 16.50
CA TRP A 222 2.52 10.78 17.21
C TRP A 222 1.99 9.60 18.01
N ILE A 223 2.64 8.45 17.88
CA ILE A 223 2.21 7.23 18.57
C ILE A 223 2.77 7.23 19.99
N SER A 224 1.88 7.00 20.96
CA SER A 224 2.24 6.76 22.36
C SER A 224 1.62 5.45 22.80
N ILE A 225 2.36 4.65 23.56
CA ILE A 225 2.01 3.28 23.92
C ILE A 225 2.08 3.14 25.43
N ARG A 226 0.99 2.64 26.03
CA ARG A 226 0.94 2.24 27.43
C ARG A 226 1.60 0.87 27.62
N PRO A 227 2.27 0.60 28.75
CA PRO A 227 2.78 -0.73 29.06
C PRO A 227 1.75 -1.86 28.90
N SER A 228 0.50 -1.63 29.31
CA SER A 228 -0.62 -2.58 29.18
C SER A 228 -0.91 -2.97 27.73
N GLN A 229 -0.76 -2.04 26.79
CA GLN A 229 -0.91 -2.30 25.34
C GLN A 229 0.21 -3.19 24.78
N LEU A 230 1.32 -3.33 25.51
CA LEU A 230 2.40 -4.27 25.20
C LEU A 230 2.31 -5.58 26.00
N GLY A 231 1.23 -5.78 26.76
CA GLY A 231 1.01 -6.97 27.58
C GLY A 231 1.75 -6.97 28.91
N LEU A 232 2.30 -5.82 29.35
CA LEU A 232 2.93 -5.69 30.66
C LEU A 232 1.85 -5.42 31.72
N THR A 233 1.69 -6.33 32.69
CA THR A 233 0.62 -6.26 33.70
C THR A 233 1.07 -5.78 35.07
N ASN A 234 2.38 -5.83 35.37
CA ASN A 234 2.94 -5.55 36.70
C ASN A 234 3.82 -4.29 36.67
N VAL A 235 3.28 -3.20 36.12
CA VAL A 235 4.00 -1.93 35.99
C VAL A 235 3.30 -0.91 36.86
N ASP A 236 4.04 -0.24 37.74
CA ASP A 236 3.48 0.69 38.73
C ASP A 236 2.68 1.83 38.07
N ASP A 237 3.11 2.25 36.88
CA ASP A 237 2.51 3.32 36.11
C ASP A 237 2.19 2.87 34.67
N ASP A 238 0.90 2.76 34.33
CA ASP A 238 0.45 2.47 32.96
C ASP A 238 0.36 3.73 32.08
N ILE A 239 1.41 4.54 32.10
CA ILE A 239 1.46 5.86 31.44
C ILE A 239 1.81 5.68 29.94
N PRO A 240 1.12 6.39 29.01
CA PRO A 240 1.49 6.35 27.59
C PRO A 240 2.85 6.99 27.36
N LEU A 241 3.78 6.24 26.78
CA LEU A 241 5.12 6.72 26.44
C LEU A 241 5.31 6.79 24.92
N PRO A 242 6.04 7.78 24.39
CA PRO A 242 6.34 7.85 22.97
C PRO A 242 7.18 6.65 22.52
N ILE A 243 6.94 6.17 21.31
CA ILE A 243 7.74 5.10 20.70
C ILE A 243 8.67 5.65 19.62
N TYR A 244 9.89 5.11 19.62
CA TYR A 244 10.94 5.44 18.67
C TYR A 244 11.47 4.19 17.98
N ALA A 245 12.04 4.34 16.79
CA ALA A 245 12.73 3.27 16.08
C ALA A 245 14.20 3.62 15.79
N GLN A 246 15.05 2.61 15.87
CA GLN A 246 16.41 2.70 15.32
C GLN A 246 16.38 2.52 13.80
N GLN A 247 17.28 3.18 13.08
CA GLN A 247 17.47 2.94 11.64
C GLN A 247 17.69 1.44 11.35
N HIS A 248 18.51 0.78 12.17
CA HIS A 248 18.77 -0.65 12.08
C HIS A 248 17.50 -1.52 12.11
N ALA A 249 16.48 -1.15 12.88
CA ALA A 249 15.23 -1.91 12.92
C ALA A 249 14.45 -1.81 11.61
N LEU A 250 14.44 -0.62 11.02
CA LEU A 250 13.77 -0.34 9.76
C LEU A 250 14.50 -0.99 8.58
N ASP A 251 15.84 -0.90 8.56
CA ASP A 251 16.69 -1.58 7.57
C ASP A 251 16.47 -3.10 7.63
N ARG A 252 16.47 -3.68 8.84
CA ARG A 252 16.25 -5.13 9.01
C ARG A 252 14.86 -5.57 8.60
N PHE A 253 13.85 -4.75 8.82
CA PHE A 253 12.50 -5.03 8.31
C PHE A 253 12.52 -5.05 6.79
N GLU A 254 13.06 -4.03 6.13
CA GLU A 254 13.05 -3.95 4.68
C GLU A 254 13.85 -5.08 4.01
N GLU A 255 15.05 -5.35 4.51
CA GLU A 255 15.91 -6.44 4.03
C GLU A 255 15.24 -7.81 4.17
N ARG A 256 14.57 -8.09 5.29
CA ARG A 256 14.10 -9.44 5.60
C ARG A 256 12.65 -9.68 5.21
N ALA A 257 11.80 -8.67 5.32
CA ALA A 257 10.40 -8.77 4.90
C ALA A 257 10.23 -8.55 3.39
N VAL A 258 11.24 -7.99 2.72
CA VAL A 258 11.19 -7.60 1.30
C VAL A 258 10.00 -6.65 1.07
N PHE A 259 9.85 -5.68 1.99
CA PHE A 259 8.74 -4.74 2.01
C PHE A 259 9.20 -3.37 2.51
N TRP A 260 8.57 -2.30 2.03
CA TRP A 260 9.04 -0.93 2.30
C TRP A 260 9.03 -0.60 3.79
N ARG A 261 10.16 -0.09 4.29
CA ARG A 261 10.33 0.34 5.69
C ARG A 261 9.28 1.35 6.19
N GLY A 262 8.66 2.13 5.30
CA GLY A 262 7.55 3.03 5.66
C GLY A 262 6.35 2.31 6.27
N TYR A 263 6.18 1.03 5.93
CA TYR A 263 5.13 0.18 6.50
C TYR A 263 5.18 0.11 8.02
N VAL A 264 6.37 0.18 8.64
CA VAL A 264 6.50 0.06 10.09
C VAL A 264 5.72 1.15 10.83
N GLN A 265 5.72 2.39 10.34
CA GLN A 265 4.92 3.47 10.94
C GLN A 265 3.42 3.19 10.87
N ALA A 266 2.94 2.81 9.67
CA ALA A 266 1.53 2.47 9.47
C ALA A 266 1.10 1.27 10.32
N TYR A 267 1.95 0.24 10.39
CA TYR A 267 1.71 -0.99 11.14
C TYR A 267 1.61 -0.73 12.65
N ILE A 268 2.61 -0.07 13.24
CA ILE A 268 2.61 0.24 14.67
C ILE A 268 1.42 1.15 15.00
N GLY A 269 1.14 2.16 14.19
CA GLY A 269 -0.02 3.02 14.39
C GLY A 269 -1.34 2.25 14.38
N TYR A 270 -1.51 1.32 13.43
CA TYR A 270 -2.69 0.48 13.32
C TYR A 270 -2.86 -0.43 14.53
N VAL A 271 -1.87 -1.27 14.87
CA VAL A 271 -2.04 -2.27 15.94
C VAL A 271 -2.27 -1.64 17.32
N ILE A 272 -1.69 -0.47 17.56
CA ILE A 272 -1.88 0.27 18.81
C ILE A 272 -3.26 0.92 18.86
N ARG A 273 -3.73 1.54 17.76
CA ARG A 273 -5.04 2.18 17.71
C ARG A 273 -6.19 1.18 17.80
N GLU A 274 -6.07 0.05 17.11
CA GLU A 274 -7.11 -0.99 17.10
C GLU A 274 -7.05 -1.91 18.34
N GLY A 275 -6.07 -1.71 19.25
CA GLY A 275 -5.89 -2.59 20.41
C GLY A 275 -5.56 -4.05 20.03
N ALA A 276 -5.04 -4.26 18.84
CA ALA A 276 -4.80 -5.58 18.24
C ALA A 276 -3.34 -6.05 18.39
N ALA A 277 -2.53 -5.35 19.18
CA ALA A 277 -1.14 -5.70 19.41
C ALA A 277 -1.02 -7.08 20.08
N ARG A 278 -0.29 -7.99 19.44
CA ARG A 278 0.04 -9.31 19.99
C ARG A 278 1.49 -9.34 20.39
N THR A 279 1.75 -9.66 21.64
CA THR A 279 3.10 -9.53 22.21
C THR A 279 3.54 -10.77 22.98
N ILE A 280 4.85 -10.93 23.08
CA ILE A 280 5.49 -11.87 24.00
C ILE A 280 6.39 -11.05 24.91
N VAL A 281 6.06 -11.04 26.20
CA VAL A 281 6.86 -10.36 27.21
C VAL A 281 8.08 -11.22 27.56
N LYS A 282 9.26 -10.62 27.47
CA LYS A 282 10.53 -11.15 28.00
C LYS A 282 11.01 -10.24 29.12
N LYS A 283 12.04 -10.68 29.84
CA LYS A 283 12.57 -9.96 31.00
C LYS A 283 12.93 -8.49 30.70
N ASP A 284 13.64 -8.25 29.60
CA ASP A 284 14.21 -6.94 29.27
C ASP A 284 13.60 -6.29 28.01
N TYR A 285 12.68 -6.99 27.34
CA TYR A 285 12.07 -6.53 26.10
C TYR A 285 10.74 -7.23 25.83
N VAL A 286 9.98 -6.67 24.90
CA VAL A 286 8.74 -7.21 24.36
C VAL A 286 8.97 -7.55 22.89
N LEU A 287 8.51 -8.72 22.46
CA LEU A 287 8.39 -9.04 21.04
C LEU A 287 6.98 -8.69 20.59
N LEU A 288 6.84 -7.66 19.75
CA LEU A 288 5.59 -7.33 19.08
C LEU A 288 5.51 -8.10 17.77
N GLU A 289 4.51 -8.97 17.62
CA GLU A 289 4.26 -9.67 16.36
C GLU A 289 4.11 -8.64 15.22
N CYS A 290 4.65 -8.98 14.05
CA CYS A 290 4.56 -8.17 12.84
C CYS A 290 3.91 -8.99 11.74
N TYR A 291 2.91 -8.41 11.07
CA TYR A 291 2.13 -9.05 10.03
C TYR A 291 2.27 -8.30 8.70
N LEU A 292 2.29 -9.04 7.59
CA LEU A 292 1.99 -8.52 6.26
C LEU A 292 0.68 -9.15 5.79
N ALA A 293 -0.29 -8.31 5.44
CA ALA A 293 -1.69 -8.72 5.29
C ALA A 293 -2.16 -9.48 6.54
N SER A 294 -2.55 -10.75 6.41
CA SER A 294 -2.99 -11.63 7.51
C SER A 294 -1.89 -12.58 8.00
N HIS A 295 -0.67 -12.48 7.48
CA HIS A 295 0.39 -13.45 7.75
C HIS A 295 1.49 -12.87 8.63
N LYS A 296 1.77 -13.55 9.75
CA LYS A 296 2.88 -13.18 10.63
C LYS A 296 4.20 -13.40 9.91
N ILE A 297 5.06 -12.39 9.88
CA ILE A 297 6.38 -12.45 9.22
C ILE A 297 7.54 -12.31 10.19
N GLY A 298 7.30 -11.84 11.41
CA GLY A 298 8.37 -11.67 12.38
C GLY A 298 7.93 -10.90 13.62
N TYR A 299 8.91 -10.30 14.29
CA TYR A 299 8.73 -9.56 15.52
C TYR A 299 9.56 -8.28 15.54
N PHE A 300 8.98 -7.20 16.03
CA PHE A 300 9.74 -6.04 16.47
C PHE A 300 10.17 -6.21 17.92
N VAL A 301 11.46 -6.01 18.20
CA VAL A 301 12.01 -6.05 19.56
C VAL A 301 11.87 -4.66 20.18
N ILE A 302 11.01 -4.53 21.19
CA ILE A 302 10.71 -3.28 21.87
C ILE A 302 11.26 -3.32 23.29
N SER A 303 12.05 -2.32 23.69
CA SER A 303 12.53 -2.17 25.07
C SER A 303 12.15 -0.82 25.64
N LEU A 304 11.90 -0.76 26.95
CA LEU A 304 11.76 0.50 27.68
C LEU A 304 13.13 1.16 27.84
N GLN A 305 13.23 2.45 27.54
CA GLN A 305 14.45 3.25 27.67
C GLN A 305 14.14 4.53 28.43
N ARG A 306 14.23 4.50 29.77
CA ARG A 306 13.84 5.58 30.68
C ARG A 306 12.36 5.97 30.50
N ASP A 307 12.09 6.91 29.61
CA ASP A 307 10.82 7.61 29.38
C ASP A 307 10.23 7.35 27.98
N LYS A 308 10.75 6.36 27.25
CA LYS A 308 10.29 6.06 25.88
C LYS A 308 10.40 4.57 25.54
N TRP A 309 9.56 4.12 24.62
CA TRP A 309 9.71 2.82 23.97
C TRP A 309 10.68 2.91 22.80
N LEU A 310 11.50 1.88 22.64
CA LEU A 310 12.48 1.79 21.55
C LEU A 310 12.34 0.47 20.79
N ILE A 311 12.01 0.56 19.50
CA ILE A 311 12.15 -0.53 18.54
C ILE A 311 13.63 -0.67 18.18
N ARG A 312 14.25 -1.75 18.66
CA ARG A 312 15.70 -1.99 18.53
C ARG A 312 16.07 -2.68 17.23
N THR A 313 15.30 -3.68 16.85
CA THR A 313 15.54 -4.48 15.65
C THR A 313 14.26 -5.18 15.19
N PHE A 314 14.31 -5.76 14.00
CA PHE A 314 13.30 -6.67 13.47
C PHE A 314 13.88 -8.08 13.36
N LEU A 315 13.20 -9.06 13.95
CA LEU A 315 13.53 -10.48 13.85
C LEU A 315 12.53 -11.15 12.92
N PHE A 316 12.99 -11.72 11.82
CA PHE A 316 12.16 -12.54 10.95
C PHE A 316 11.85 -13.88 11.63
N LEU A 317 10.73 -14.54 11.29
CA LEU A 317 10.25 -15.70 12.07
C LEU A 317 11.30 -16.80 12.27
N THR A 318 12.17 -17.03 11.31
CA THR A 318 13.21 -18.06 11.39
C THR A 318 14.47 -17.61 12.13
N ASN A 319 14.62 -16.33 12.54
CA ASN A 319 15.80 -15.85 13.25
C ASN A 319 15.86 -16.36 14.69
N SER A 320 17.07 -16.57 15.20
CA SER A 320 17.28 -16.85 16.63
C SER A 320 16.73 -15.68 17.48
N GLY A 321 16.10 -16.02 18.61
CA GLY A 321 15.43 -15.05 19.48
C GLY A 321 13.93 -14.94 19.26
N THR A 322 13.38 -15.51 18.17
CA THR A 322 11.94 -15.76 18.03
C THR A 322 11.59 -17.16 18.58
N PRO A 323 10.36 -17.38 19.06
CA PRO A 323 9.90 -18.72 19.42
C PRO A 323 10.06 -19.73 18.27
N GLU A 324 9.71 -19.32 17.06
CA GLU A 324 9.71 -20.17 15.87
C GLU A 324 11.13 -20.50 15.41
N GLY A 325 12.04 -19.52 15.42
CA GLY A 325 13.42 -19.69 15.03
C GLY A 325 14.20 -20.56 16.00
N ASN A 326 13.93 -20.44 17.30
CA ASN A 326 14.51 -21.34 18.31
C ASN A 326 14.04 -22.79 18.11
N LYS A 327 12.73 -22.98 17.87
CA LYS A 327 12.17 -24.31 17.60
C LYS A 327 12.72 -24.92 16.30
N LEU A 328 12.92 -24.10 15.26
CA LEU A 328 13.56 -24.54 14.02
C LEU A 328 15.00 -25.00 14.28
N GLU A 329 15.75 -24.28 15.12
CA GLU A 329 17.11 -24.67 15.55
C GLU A 329 17.11 -26.05 16.20
N GLU A 330 16.26 -26.26 17.21
CA GLU A 330 16.14 -27.53 17.94
C GLU A 330 15.82 -28.71 17.01
N MET A 331 15.05 -28.46 15.95
CA MET A 331 14.64 -29.49 14.99
C MET A 331 15.69 -29.80 13.91
N THR A 332 16.63 -28.90 13.65
CA THR A 332 17.49 -28.95 12.44
C THR A 332 18.98 -28.74 12.70
N ASN A 333 19.35 -28.26 13.88
CA ASN A 333 20.68 -27.72 14.21
C ASN A 333 21.15 -26.55 13.32
N LEU A 334 20.27 -25.95 12.51
CA LEU A 334 20.62 -24.78 11.69
C LEU A 334 20.86 -23.56 12.56
N LYS A 335 22.11 -23.13 12.71
CA LYS A 335 22.51 -21.94 13.44
C LYS A 335 22.34 -20.69 12.58
N LEU A 336 22.64 -19.53 13.16
CA LEU A 336 22.50 -18.23 12.50
C LEU A 336 23.18 -18.16 11.12
N LEU A 337 24.43 -18.61 11.01
CA LEU A 337 25.19 -18.55 9.75
C LEU A 337 24.62 -19.50 8.70
N ASP A 338 24.10 -20.65 9.11
CA ASP A 338 23.45 -21.61 8.23
C ASP A 338 22.18 -21.02 7.61
N ARG A 339 21.35 -20.38 8.44
CA ARG A 339 20.10 -19.75 7.98
C ARG A 339 20.36 -18.64 6.97
N LYS A 340 21.39 -17.83 7.22
CA LYS A 340 21.83 -16.78 6.29
C LYS A 340 22.39 -17.36 5.00
N HIS A 341 23.18 -18.43 5.07
CA HIS A 341 23.70 -19.13 3.90
C HIS A 341 22.56 -19.69 3.03
N LEU A 342 21.53 -20.25 3.67
CA LEU A 342 20.34 -20.78 3.01
C LEU A 342 19.31 -19.70 2.63
N MET A 343 19.56 -18.43 2.98
CA MET A 343 18.66 -17.29 2.84
C MET A 343 17.30 -17.43 3.53
N ILE A 344 17.11 -18.45 4.38
CA ILE A 344 15.84 -18.68 5.07
C ILE A 344 15.59 -17.69 6.21
N ASP A 345 16.48 -16.73 6.43
CA ASP A 345 16.34 -15.59 7.36
C ASP A 345 15.67 -14.34 6.73
N CYS A 346 15.15 -14.47 5.50
CA CYS A 346 14.38 -13.45 4.80
C CYS A 346 13.27 -14.06 3.93
N MET A 347 12.33 -13.22 3.48
CA MET A 347 11.22 -13.62 2.62
C MET A 347 11.67 -14.06 1.22
N ASP A 348 12.82 -13.59 0.72
CA ASP A 348 13.30 -13.93 -0.63
C ASP A 348 13.39 -15.45 -0.83
N ALA A 349 13.84 -16.21 0.17
CA ALA A 349 13.91 -17.66 0.05
C ALA A 349 12.54 -18.29 -0.22
N PHE A 350 11.49 -17.80 0.43
CA PHE A 350 10.13 -18.33 0.29
C PHE A 350 9.43 -17.82 -0.97
N LEU A 351 9.86 -16.68 -1.52
CA LEU A 351 9.32 -16.11 -2.75
C LEU A 351 10.01 -16.66 -4.00
N LEU A 352 11.31 -16.99 -3.94
CA LEU A 352 12.11 -17.42 -5.09
C LEU A 352 12.22 -18.94 -5.24
N TYR A 353 12.08 -19.70 -4.16
CA TYR A 353 12.20 -21.15 -4.16
C TYR A 353 10.88 -21.82 -3.76
N ASP A 354 10.62 -23.01 -4.31
CA ASP A 354 9.40 -23.79 -4.05
C ASP A 354 9.41 -24.49 -2.68
N ILE A 355 9.80 -23.77 -1.63
CA ILE A 355 9.77 -24.23 -0.25
C ILE A 355 8.33 -24.56 0.16
N ALA A 356 7.38 -23.77 -0.34
CA ALA A 356 5.97 -23.94 -0.06
C ALA A 356 5.40 -25.17 -0.79
N GLY A 357 5.76 -25.46 -2.05
CA GLY A 357 5.31 -26.66 -2.76
C GLY A 357 5.92 -27.96 -2.23
N ASP A 358 7.14 -27.90 -1.66
CA ASP A 358 7.80 -29.08 -1.08
C ASP A 358 7.13 -29.57 0.21
N LYS A 359 6.62 -30.81 0.19
CA LYS A 359 5.88 -31.40 1.32
C LYS A 359 6.72 -31.54 2.60
N GLY A 360 8.02 -31.83 2.47
CA GLY A 360 8.90 -32.06 3.60
C GLY A 360 9.29 -30.76 4.30
N LEU A 361 9.69 -29.75 3.54
CA LEU A 361 10.01 -28.42 4.04
C LEU A 361 8.76 -27.73 4.59
N ARG A 362 7.61 -27.82 3.89
CA ARG A 362 6.35 -27.29 4.41
C ARG A 362 6.01 -27.89 5.77
N LYS A 363 6.15 -29.21 5.93
CA LYS A 363 5.93 -29.89 7.21
C LYS A 363 6.91 -29.43 8.28
N LEU A 364 8.19 -29.26 7.94
CA LEU A 364 9.24 -28.78 8.84
C LEU A 364 8.91 -27.37 9.37
N PHE A 365 8.71 -26.39 8.46
CA PHE A 365 8.44 -25.01 8.83
C PHE A 365 7.10 -24.86 9.57
N ASN A 366 6.06 -25.62 9.20
CA ASN A 366 4.80 -25.64 9.96
C ASN A 366 5.00 -26.13 11.39
N ARG A 367 5.76 -27.21 11.59
CA ARG A 367 6.06 -27.72 12.94
C ARG A 367 6.87 -26.74 13.78
N ALA A 368 7.78 -25.99 13.15
CA ALA A 368 8.52 -24.91 13.78
C ALA A 368 7.67 -23.66 14.08
N GLY A 369 6.44 -23.56 13.55
CA GLY A 369 5.57 -22.39 13.71
C GLY A 369 5.74 -21.30 12.64
N CYS A 370 6.60 -21.52 11.64
CA CYS A 370 6.84 -20.62 10.50
C CYS A 370 5.80 -20.76 9.37
N GLY A 371 4.65 -21.39 9.64
CA GLY A 371 3.64 -21.71 8.65
C GLY A 371 3.11 -20.50 7.86
N SER A 372 3.01 -19.36 8.54
CA SER A 372 2.53 -18.10 7.97
C SER A 372 3.40 -17.58 6.83
N LEU A 373 4.71 -17.85 6.82
CA LEU A 373 5.62 -17.40 5.76
C LEU A 373 5.26 -18.05 4.41
N MET A 374 4.96 -19.35 4.44
CA MET A 374 4.59 -20.10 3.24
C MET A 374 3.20 -19.70 2.75
N GLN A 375 2.25 -19.44 3.66
CA GLN A 375 0.93 -18.94 3.28
C GLN A 375 1.02 -17.57 2.60
N TYR A 376 1.89 -16.68 3.11
CA TYR A 376 2.15 -15.41 2.48
C TYR A 376 2.78 -15.58 1.09
N ALA A 377 3.80 -16.45 0.97
CA ALA A 377 4.42 -16.75 -0.32
C ALA A 377 3.42 -17.35 -1.32
N ASP A 378 2.58 -18.30 -0.90
CA ASP A 378 1.50 -18.88 -1.71
C ASP A 378 0.53 -17.79 -2.22
N GLN A 379 0.17 -16.83 -1.37
CA GLN A 379 -0.72 -15.72 -1.73
C GLN A 379 -0.10 -14.80 -2.78
N ILE A 380 1.19 -14.47 -2.66
CA ILE A 380 1.89 -13.62 -3.62
C ILE A 380 2.11 -14.36 -4.94
N ASN A 381 2.55 -15.63 -4.87
CA ASN A 381 2.87 -16.44 -6.05
C ASN A 381 1.64 -16.89 -6.83
N LYS A 382 0.43 -16.89 -6.23
CA LYS A 382 -0.83 -17.12 -6.94
C LYS A 382 -1.02 -16.22 -8.16
N TYR A 383 -0.39 -15.04 -8.15
CA TYR A 383 -0.45 -14.06 -9.23
C TYR A 383 0.87 -13.92 -10.02
N GLY A 384 1.92 -14.65 -9.61
CA GLY A 384 3.24 -14.63 -10.24
C GLY A 384 3.26 -15.43 -11.55
N LYS A 385 4.01 -14.93 -12.54
CA LYS A 385 4.20 -15.61 -13.84
C LYS A 385 5.50 -16.43 -13.90
N GLU A 386 6.37 -16.32 -12.91
CA GLU A 386 7.69 -16.98 -12.90
C GLU A 386 7.63 -18.36 -12.21
N SER A 387 8.38 -19.31 -12.76
CA SER A 387 8.55 -20.63 -12.14
C SER A 387 9.51 -20.55 -10.95
N LEU A 388 9.07 -21.05 -9.80
CA LEU A 388 9.89 -21.13 -8.59
C LEU A 388 11.07 -22.10 -8.76
N LYS A 389 12.20 -21.81 -8.12
CA LYS A 389 13.41 -22.66 -8.15
C LYS A 389 13.27 -23.84 -7.18
N SER A 390 13.92 -24.97 -7.47
CA SER A 390 13.93 -26.13 -6.55
C SER A 390 14.61 -25.78 -5.21
N PRO A 391 14.03 -26.18 -4.06
CA PRO A 391 14.63 -25.98 -2.75
C PRO A 391 15.64 -27.08 -2.34
N ASP A 392 16.05 -27.99 -3.24
CA ASP A 392 16.92 -29.14 -2.94
C ASP A 392 18.23 -28.80 -2.24
N PHE A 393 18.76 -27.59 -2.46
CA PHE A 393 19.99 -27.14 -1.81
C PHE A 393 19.85 -27.09 -0.27
N ILE A 394 18.65 -26.82 0.25
CA ILE A 394 18.35 -26.82 1.69
C ILE A 394 18.54 -28.24 2.25
N TYR A 395 18.00 -29.25 1.58
CA TYR A 395 18.17 -30.64 1.97
C TYR A 395 19.62 -31.09 1.93
N ARG A 396 20.34 -30.74 0.85
CA ARG A 396 21.77 -31.06 0.72
C ARG A 396 22.58 -30.47 1.87
N TYR A 397 22.32 -29.22 2.23
CA TYR A 397 23.01 -28.56 3.34
C TYR A 397 22.68 -29.21 4.69
N MET A 398 21.39 -29.45 4.96
CA MET A 398 20.97 -30.10 6.21
C MET A 398 21.52 -31.52 6.37
N ALA A 399 21.77 -32.24 5.26
CA ALA A 399 22.39 -33.55 5.29
C ALA A 399 23.88 -33.50 5.69
N MET A 400 24.59 -32.39 5.44
CA MET A 400 25.99 -32.20 5.84
C MET A 400 26.17 -31.81 7.31
N LEU A 401 25.08 -31.43 8.00
CA LEU A 401 25.09 -31.06 9.42
C LEU A 401 24.85 -32.26 10.35
N LYS A 402 24.47 -33.41 9.78
CA LYS A 402 24.35 -34.69 10.48
C LYS A 402 25.68 -35.41 10.42
#